data_AF-A0A962AVM5-F1
#
_entry.id   AF-A0A962AVM5-F1
#
_cell.length_a   1.000
_cell.length_b   1.000
_cell.length_c   1.000
_cell.angle_alpha   90.00
_cell.angle_beta   90.00
_cell.angle_gamma   90.00
#
_symmetry.space_group_name_H-M   'P 1'
#
loop_
_entity.id
_entity.type
_entity.pdbx_description
1 polymer ?
#
loop_
_entity_poly.entity_id
_entity_poly.type
_entity_poly.pdbx_seq_one_letter_code
_entity_poly.pdbx_strand_id
1 'polypeptide(L)'
;ARIEGVTVHPMIKRPHGRELIAGIADDPTFGPVIVFGRGGKAVEIIEDRSLALPPLDLALAHDMIRRTRVSNILEDYRDVPRADVDAVALTLVKLAQLAADVPEVRELDLNPLLADQEGVMVVDARIRVEPDPKQRTGQSNRRFAVAPYPKDLEQTIHVKDGSEVLVRPVRPEDEDMYHA
;
A
#
# COMPACT_ATOMS: atom_id res chain seq x y z
N ALA A 1 22.73 2.07 -30.63
CA ALA A 1 21.74 1.55 -29.65
C ALA A 1 20.58 0.92 -30.42
N ARG A 2 20.04 -0.22 -29.96
CA ARG A 2 18.84 -0.83 -30.54
C ARG A 2 17.63 -0.33 -29.76
N ILE A 3 16.66 0.27 -30.44
CA ILE A 3 15.40 0.73 -29.85
C ILE A 3 14.38 -0.40 -30.06
N GLU A 4 13.76 -0.88 -28.98
CA GLU A 4 12.75 -1.95 -29.04
C GLU A 4 11.36 -1.43 -29.42
N GLY A 5 11.07 -0.17 -29.08
CA GLY A 5 9.81 0.50 -29.41
C GLY A 5 9.70 1.87 -28.75
N VAL A 6 8.53 2.49 -28.90
CA VAL A 6 8.18 3.77 -28.27
C VAL A 6 6.75 3.65 -27.74
N THR A 7 6.52 4.14 -26.52
CA THR A 7 5.19 4.30 -25.94
C THR A 7 4.78 5.78 -26.00
N VAL A 8 3.52 6.05 -26.35
CA VAL A 8 2.96 7.41 -26.39
C VAL A 8 1.89 7.51 -25.34
N HIS A 9 2.12 8.36 -24.35
CA HIS A 9 1.20 8.57 -23.23
C HIS A 9 0.62 9.99 -23.27
N PRO A 10 -0.60 10.22 -22.74
CA PRO A 10 -1.14 11.56 -22.57
C PRO A 10 -0.22 12.41 -21.67
N MET A 11 -0.03 13.68 -22.03
CA MET A 11 0.63 14.64 -21.14
C MET A 11 -0.30 14.99 -19.98
N ILE A 12 0.05 14.53 -18.77
CA ILE A 12 -0.70 14.81 -17.56
C ILE A 12 -0.45 16.27 -17.12
N LYS A 13 -1.54 17.05 -16.98
CA LYS A 13 -1.49 18.44 -16.50
C LYS A 13 -2.31 18.56 -15.21
N ARG A 14 -1.61 18.50 -14.07
CA ARG A 14 -2.18 18.59 -12.73
C ARG A 14 -1.54 19.81 -12.04
N PRO A 15 -2.04 21.04 -12.27
CA PRO A 15 -1.39 22.26 -11.77
C PRO A 15 -1.32 22.35 -10.23
N HIS A 16 -2.21 21.64 -9.55
CA HIS A 16 -2.25 21.52 -8.09
C HIS A 16 -1.76 20.14 -7.59
N GLY A 17 -1.17 19.33 -8.47
CA GLY A 17 -0.65 18.00 -8.15
C GLY A 17 0.58 18.09 -7.25
N ARG A 18 0.47 17.55 -6.04
CA ARG A 18 1.63 17.33 -5.16
C ARG A 18 2.35 16.07 -5.63
N GLU A 19 3.64 16.17 -5.88
CA GLU A 19 4.49 15.02 -6.17
C GLU A 19 4.80 14.26 -4.88
N LEU A 20 4.45 12.98 -4.87
CA LEU A 20 4.69 12.01 -3.81
C LEU A 20 5.51 10.85 -4.36
N ILE A 21 6.10 10.09 -3.44
CA ILE A 21 6.58 8.73 -3.72
C ILE A 21 5.77 7.75 -2.89
N ALA A 22 5.45 6.61 -3.49
CA ALA A 22 4.87 5.48 -2.79
C ALA A 22 5.41 4.19 -3.39
N GLY A 23 5.57 3.15 -2.59
CA GLY A 23 6.15 1.92 -3.13
C GLY A 23 6.22 0.76 -2.17
N ILE A 24 6.74 -0.35 -2.69
CA ILE A 24 7.11 -1.57 -1.98
C ILE A 24 8.63 -1.66 -2.08
N ALA A 25 9.31 -1.80 -0.94
CA ALA A 25 10.73 -2.14 -0.88
C ALA A 25 10.91 -3.52 -0.24
N ASP A 26 11.97 -4.22 -0.63
CA ASP A 26 12.33 -5.53 -0.07
C ASP A 26 13.41 -5.35 1.00
N ASP A 27 13.02 -5.33 2.28
CA ASP A 27 13.94 -5.24 3.40
C ASP A 27 14.50 -6.63 3.78
N PRO A 28 15.83 -6.76 3.99
CA PRO A 28 16.44 -8.05 4.34
C PRO A 28 15.96 -8.66 5.66
N THR A 29 15.49 -7.84 6.60
CA THR A 29 15.05 -8.25 7.94
C THR A 29 13.54 -8.44 8.00
N PHE A 30 12.78 -7.49 7.46
CA PHE A 30 11.33 -7.43 7.59
C PHE A 30 10.56 -7.94 6.36
N GLY A 31 11.27 -8.23 5.26
CA GLY A 31 10.66 -8.57 3.99
C GLY A 31 10.02 -7.34 3.33
N PRO A 32 8.86 -7.47 2.67
CA PRO A 32 8.25 -6.34 1.98
C PRO A 32 7.84 -5.24 2.98
N VAL A 33 8.18 -3.99 2.66
CA VAL A 33 7.80 -2.80 3.43
C VAL A 33 7.17 -1.77 2.50
N ILE A 34 6.14 -1.06 2.98
CA ILE A 34 5.52 0.04 2.25
C ILE A 34 6.28 1.33 2.55
N VAL A 35 6.58 2.06 1.50
CA VAL A 35 7.29 3.35 1.54
C VAL A 35 6.33 4.45 1.11
N PHE A 36 6.32 5.57 1.84
CA PHE A 36 5.57 6.78 1.46
C PHE A 36 6.39 8.02 1.80
N GLY A 37 6.37 9.03 0.95
CA GLY A 37 7.03 10.30 1.23
C GLY A 37 6.83 11.34 0.15
N ARG A 38 7.58 12.44 0.28
CA ARG A 38 7.59 13.51 -0.71
C ARG A 38 8.28 13.09 -2.00
N GLY A 39 7.76 13.51 -3.16
CA GLY A 39 8.39 13.36 -4.47
C GLY A 39 9.30 14.53 -4.87
N GLY A 40 10.03 14.34 -5.97
CA GLY A 40 10.92 15.34 -6.58
C GLY A 40 12.41 15.10 -6.34
N LYS A 41 13.27 15.81 -7.08
CA LYS A 41 14.75 15.62 -7.06
C LYS A 41 15.42 15.94 -5.72
N ALA A 42 14.72 16.58 -4.78
CA ALA A 42 15.25 16.92 -3.44
C ALA A 42 15.17 15.74 -2.43
N VAL A 43 14.67 14.59 -2.87
CA VAL A 43 14.45 13.38 -2.06
C VAL A 43 15.75 12.77 -1.52
N GLU A 44 16.91 13.10 -2.08
CA GLU A 44 18.21 12.68 -1.52
C GLU A 44 18.71 13.56 -0.36
N ILE A 45 18.08 14.73 -0.11
CA ILE A 45 18.56 15.72 0.87
C ILE A 45 17.59 15.92 2.04
N ILE A 46 16.30 15.64 1.86
CA ILE A 46 15.29 15.73 2.91
C ILE A 46 14.69 14.35 3.13
N GLU A 47 15.02 13.71 4.26
CA GLU A 47 14.47 12.42 4.72
C GLU A 47 12.99 12.53 5.13
N ASP A 48 12.13 13.01 4.23
CA ASP A 48 10.68 13.09 4.45
C ASP A 48 9.98 11.83 3.94
N ARG A 49 10.20 10.74 4.66
CA ARG A 49 9.65 9.42 4.35
C ARG A 49 9.14 8.73 5.61
N SER A 50 8.17 7.87 5.41
CA SER A 50 7.64 6.95 6.41
C SER A 50 7.63 5.54 5.86
N LEU A 51 7.75 4.57 6.75
CA LEU A 51 7.74 3.15 6.44
C LEU A 51 6.64 2.46 7.25
N ALA A 52 6.04 1.43 6.68
CA ALA A 52 5.08 0.58 7.36
C ALA A 52 5.22 -0.87 6.88
N LEU A 53 4.97 -1.81 7.79
CA LEU A 53 4.96 -3.23 7.47
C LEU A 53 3.56 -3.61 6.98
N PRO A 54 3.43 -4.33 5.84
CA PRO A 54 2.15 -4.88 5.44
C PRO A 54 1.72 -6.01 6.41
N PRO A 55 0.41 -6.27 6.56
CA PRO A 55 -0.71 -5.59 5.89
C PRO A 55 -0.97 -4.17 6.42
N LEU A 56 -1.55 -3.31 5.58
CA LEU A 56 -2.05 -1.98 5.98
C LEU A 56 -3.57 -1.93 5.82
N ASP A 57 -4.25 -1.33 6.79
CA ASP A 57 -5.59 -0.80 6.65
C ASP A 57 -5.55 0.73 6.44
N LEU A 58 -6.72 1.36 6.28
CA LEU A 58 -6.81 2.80 6.07
C LEU A 58 -6.31 3.61 7.28
N ALA A 59 -6.54 3.14 8.51
CA ALA A 59 -6.09 3.86 9.70
C ALA A 59 -4.56 3.92 9.76
N LEU A 60 -3.90 2.77 9.56
CA LEU A 60 -2.45 2.65 9.47
C LEU A 60 -1.87 3.45 8.30
N ALA A 61 -2.54 3.46 7.15
CA ALA A 61 -2.13 4.25 5.99
C ALA A 61 -2.22 5.76 6.27
N HIS A 62 -3.29 6.22 6.91
CA HIS A 62 -3.40 7.63 7.33
C HIS A 62 -2.33 8.01 8.37
N ASP A 63 -2.05 7.14 9.34
CA ASP A 63 -0.96 7.36 10.30
C ASP A 63 0.40 7.42 9.62
N MET A 64 0.63 6.56 8.62
CA MET A 64 1.82 6.60 7.79
C MET A 64 1.96 7.96 7.08
N ILE A 65 0.90 8.46 6.45
CA ILE A 65 0.90 9.78 5.80
C ILE A 65 1.19 10.89 6.82
N ARG A 66 0.49 10.91 7.96
CA ARG A 66 0.63 11.93 9.02
C ARG A 66 2.04 12.05 9.59
N ARG A 67 2.85 10.98 9.55
CA ARG A 67 4.24 10.99 10.04
C ARG A 67 5.21 11.74 9.14
N THR A 68 4.80 12.06 7.91
CA THR A 68 5.61 12.82 6.95
C THR A 68 5.34 14.32 7.05
N ARG A 69 6.33 15.15 6.72
CA ARG A 69 6.17 16.61 6.57
C ARG A 69 5.33 16.95 5.35
N VAL A 70 5.33 16.11 4.31
CA VAL A 70 4.51 16.29 3.10
C VAL A 70 3.01 16.26 3.41
N SER A 71 2.59 15.62 4.50
CA SER A 71 1.20 15.69 4.97
C SER A 71 0.68 17.12 5.12
N ASN A 72 1.52 18.06 5.57
CA ASN A 72 1.13 19.46 5.73
C ASN A 72 0.82 20.17 4.40
N ILE A 73 1.41 19.72 3.28
CA ILE A 73 1.16 20.32 1.96
C ILE A 73 0.07 19.58 1.17
N LEU A 74 -0.41 18.44 1.69
CA LEU A 74 -1.60 17.78 1.19
C LEU A 74 -2.88 18.49 1.63
N GLU A 75 -2.82 19.24 2.74
CA GLU A 75 -3.90 20.13 3.16
C GLU A 75 -4.05 21.36 2.24
N ASP A 76 -5.08 22.18 2.49
CA ASP A 76 -5.27 23.45 1.81
C ASP A 76 -4.06 24.38 2.04
N TYR A 77 -3.50 24.94 0.97
CA TYR A 77 -2.38 25.88 1.08
C TYR A 77 -2.49 27.00 0.05
N ARG A 78 -2.71 28.23 0.54
CA ARG A 78 -2.95 29.43 -0.30
C ARG A 78 -4.11 29.16 -1.28
N ASP A 79 -3.86 29.24 -2.58
CA ASP A 79 -4.85 29.03 -3.64
C ASP A 79 -4.86 27.57 -4.14
N VAL A 80 -4.25 26.64 -3.40
CA VAL A 80 -4.16 25.21 -3.77
C VAL A 80 -5.12 24.42 -2.88
N PRO A 81 -6.19 23.83 -3.45
CA PRO A 81 -7.15 23.00 -2.71
C PRO A 81 -6.50 21.76 -2.13
N ARG A 82 -7.00 21.27 -1.00
CA ARG A 82 -6.61 20.02 -0.33
C ARG A 82 -6.63 18.85 -1.32
N ALA A 83 -5.58 18.03 -1.26
CA ALA A 83 -5.50 16.79 -2.02
C ALA A 83 -6.43 15.73 -1.41
N ASP A 84 -6.88 14.78 -2.24
CA ASP A 84 -7.61 13.62 -1.76
C ASP A 84 -6.68 12.67 -0.98
N VAL A 85 -6.53 12.92 0.32
CA VAL A 85 -5.68 12.14 1.22
C VAL A 85 -6.20 10.71 1.37
N ASP A 86 -7.51 10.50 1.25
CA ASP A 86 -8.13 9.17 1.34
C ASP A 86 -7.75 8.32 0.12
N ALA A 87 -7.68 8.93 -1.07
CA ALA A 87 -7.17 8.26 -2.27
C ALA A 87 -5.68 7.89 -2.15
N VAL A 88 -4.86 8.72 -1.49
CA VAL A 88 -3.45 8.39 -1.19
C VAL A 88 -3.38 7.22 -0.21
N ALA A 89 -4.16 7.26 0.87
CA ALA A 89 -4.20 6.17 1.86
C ALA A 89 -4.65 4.85 1.23
N LEU A 90 -5.69 4.88 0.39
CA LEU A 90 -6.17 3.72 -0.35
C LEU A 90 -5.10 3.15 -1.28
N THR A 91 -4.29 4.01 -1.93
CA THR A 91 -3.16 3.57 -2.75
C THR A 91 -2.14 2.79 -1.92
N LEU A 92 -1.79 3.26 -0.72
CA LEU A 92 -0.87 2.56 0.18
C LEU A 92 -1.43 1.19 0.63
N VAL A 93 -2.72 1.12 0.95
CA VAL A 93 -3.41 -0.14 1.25
C VAL A 93 -3.36 -1.09 0.06
N LYS A 94 -3.55 -0.59 -1.17
CA LYS A 94 -3.48 -1.41 -2.39
C LYS A 94 -2.07 -1.90 -2.70
N LEU A 95 -1.03 -1.13 -2.38
CA LEU A 95 0.36 -1.60 -2.45
C LEU A 95 0.62 -2.72 -1.43
N ALA A 96 0.14 -2.57 -0.19
CA ALA A 96 0.24 -3.61 0.83
C ALA A 96 -0.48 -4.90 0.42
N GLN A 97 -1.68 -4.75 -0.17
CA GLN A 97 -2.44 -5.87 -0.71
C GLN A 97 -1.71 -6.52 -1.88
N LEU A 98 -1.16 -5.75 -2.82
CA LEU A 98 -0.39 -6.28 -3.96
C LEU A 98 0.82 -7.08 -3.50
N ALA A 99 1.55 -6.60 -2.49
CA ALA A 99 2.67 -7.33 -1.90
C ALA A 99 2.24 -8.67 -1.28
N ALA A 100 1.01 -8.76 -0.77
CA ALA A 100 0.46 -10.00 -0.20
C ALA A 100 0.01 -10.98 -1.30
N ASP A 101 -0.68 -10.45 -2.31
CA ASP A 101 -1.34 -11.23 -3.36
C ASP A 101 -0.36 -11.70 -4.45
N VAL A 102 0.74 -10.98 -4.67
CA VAL A 102 1.74 -11.25 -5.72
C VAL A 102 3.16 -11.23 -5.14
N PRO A 103 3.61 -12.31 -4.47
CA PRO A 103 4.94 -12.39 -3.83
C PRO A 103 6.14 -12.21 -4.77
N GLU A 104 5.93 -12.40 -6.08
CA GLU A 104 6.94 -12.19 -7.12
C GLU A 104 7.29 -10.71 -7.29
N VAL A 105 6.39 -9.79 -6.94
CA VAL A 105 6.69 -8.35 -6.89
C VAL A 105 7.61 -8.11 -5.68
N ARG A 106 8.89 -7.89 -5.96
CA ARG A 106 9.90 -7.60 -4.92
C ARG A 106 9.97 -6.14 -4.58
N GLU A 107 9.94 -5.30 -5.60
CA GLU A 107 9.94 -3.85 -5.43
C GLU A 107 8.96 -3.23 -6.41
N LEU A 108 8.36 -2.14 -5.97
CA LEU A 108 7.50 -1.30 -6.80
C LEU A 108 7.74 0.15 -6.37
N ASP A 109 8.11 1.00 -7.31
CA ASP A 109 8.32 2.43 -7.07
C ASP A 109 7.32 3.23 -7.91
N LEU A 110 6.49 4.05 -7.27
CA LEU A 110 5.58 5.01 -7.89
C LEU A 110 6.18 6.40 -7.70
N ASN A 111 6.86 6.92 -8.73
CA ASN A 111 7.60 8.16 -8.64
C ASN A 111 7.69 8.90 -9.99
N PRO A 112 6.90 9.97 -10.22
CA PRO A 112 6.01 10.61 -9.25
C PRO A 112 4.61 9.99 -9.18
N LEU A 113 4.08 9.92 -7.95
CA LEU A 113 2.65 9.81 -7.67
C LEU A 113 2.10 11.22 -7.44
N LEU A 114 1.24 11.70 -8.34
CA LEU A 114 0.58 13.00 -8.18
C LEU A 114 -0.68 12.85 -7.34
N ALA A 115 -0.88 13.77 -6.40
CA ALA A 115 -2.11 13.88 -5.62
C ALA A 115 -2.67 15.31 -5.65
N ASP A 116 -3.95 15.45 -5.97
CA ASP A 116 -4.70 16.70 -5.88
C ASP A 116 -6.16 16.43 -5.49
N GLN A 117 -7.03 17.45 -5.56
CA GLN A 117 -8.44 17.34 -5.18
C GLN A 117 -9.24 16.37 -6.06
N GLU A 118 -8.72 15.96 -7.22
CA GLU A 118 -9.36 15.00 -8.13
C GLU A 118 -8.92 13.55 -7.86
N GLY A 119 -8.04 13.33 -6.89
CA GLY A 119 -7.53 12.00 -6.53
C GLY A 119 -6.03 11.85 -6.75
N VAL A 120 -5.64 10.67 -7.20
CA VAL A 120 -4.23 10.28 -7.40
C VAL A 120 -3.96 9.85 -8.85
N MET A 121 -2.74 10.11 -9.33
CA MET A 121 -2.28 9.72 -10.66
C MET A 121 -0.81 9.29 -10.62
N VAL A 122 -0.53 8.06 -11.03
CA VAL A 122 0.84 7.57 -11.21
C VAL A 122 1.36 8.04 -12.56
N VAL A 123 2.46 8.79 -12.57
CA VAL A 123 3.08 9.28 -13.81
C VAL A 123 4.14 8.31 -14.31
N ASP A 124 4.90 7.71 -13.39
CA ASP A 124 5.90 6.70 -13.69
C ASP A 124 5.90 5.62 -12.61
N ALA A 125 6.19 4.38 -13.04
CA ALA A 125 6.22 3.22 -12.19
C ALA A 125 7.33 2.25 -12.61
N ARG A 126 8.09 1.76 -11.65
CA ARG A 126 9.10 0.73 -11.86
C ARG A 126 8.84 -0.46 -10.96
N ILE A 127 8.90 -1.66 -11.52
CA ILE A 127 8.65 -2.90 -10.78
C ILE A 127 9.85 -3.84 -10.93
N ARG A 128 10.34 -4.40 -9.81
CA ARG A 128 11.27 -5.53 -9.81
C ARG A 128 10.49 -6.79 -9.50
N VAL A 129 10.57 -7.77 -10.40
CA VAL A 129 9.92 -9.07 -10.26
C VAL A 129 10.98 -10.14 -10.12
N GLU A 130 10.80 -11.04 -9.17
CA GLU A 130 11.64 -12.24 -9.02
C GLU A 130 10.75 -13.46 -8.80
N PRO A 131 11.12 -14.64 -9.34
CA PRO A 131 10.40 -15.86 -9.06
C PRO A 131 10.28 -16.11 -7.55
N ASP A 132 9.10 -16.54 -7.09
CA ASP A 132 8.95 -17.08 -5.74
C ASP A 132 9.11 -18.61 -5.78
N PRO A 133 10.27 -19.16 -5.38
CA PRO A 133 10.53 -20.60 -5.46
C PRO A 133 9.67 -21.43 -4.48
N LYS A 134 8.86 -20.80 -3.61
CA LYS A 134 8.16 -21.48 -2.51
C LYS A 134 6.64 -21.30 -2.52
N GLN A 135 6.02 -20.85 -3.62
CA GLN A 135 4.55 -20.78 -3.70
C GLN A 135 3.91 -22.16 -3.47
N ARG A 136 3.31 -22.34 -2.29
CA ARG A 136 2.23 -23.30 -2.07
C ARG A 136 0.94 -22.53 -2.24
N THR A 137 0.11 -22.98 -3.16
CA THR A 137 -1.21 -22.42 -3.44
C THR A 137 -2.00 -22.20 -2.13
N GLY A 138 -2.50 -20.97 -1.93
CA GLY A 138 -3.45 -20.65 -0.87
C GLY A 138 -2.88 -20.12 0.46
N GLN A 139 -1.56 -19.91 0.61
CA GLN A 139 -1.02 -19.28 1.83
C GLN A 139 -0.70 -17.80 1.62
N SER A 140 -0.99 -16.99 2.65
CA SER A 140 -0.52 -15.60 2.73
C SER A 140 1.00 -15.49 2.54
N ASN A 141 1.48 -14.36 1.98
CA ASN A 141 2.90 -14.15 1.72
C ASN A 141 3.74 -14.32 3.00
N ARG A 142 4.48 -15.43 3.08
CA ARG A 142 5.33 -15.82 4.22
C ARG A 142 6.48 -14.85 4.51
N ARG A 143 6.74 -13.91 3.61
CA ARG A 143 7.79 -12.91 3.78
C ARG A 143 7.36 -11.74 4.65
N PHE A 144 6.08 -11.64 4.98
CA PHE A 144 5.58 -10.56 5.84
C PHE A 144 6.09 -10.76 7.27
N ALA A 145 6.66 -9.71 7.85
CA ALA A 145 7.01 -9.68 9.27
C ALA A 145 5.78 -9.73 10.18
N VAL A 146 4.64 -9.19 9.73
CA VAL A 146 3.35 -9.27 10.41
C VAL A 146 2.45 -10.23 9.64
N ALA A 147 2.06 -11.33 10.27
CA ALA A 147 1.16 -12.28 9.64
C ALA A 147 -0.19 -11.61 9.36
N PRO A 148 -0.69 -11.61 8.10
CA PRO A 148 -2.01 -11.09 7.82
C PRO A 148 -3.08 -12.01 8.41
N TYR A 149 -4.29 -11.49 8.53
CA TYR A 149 -5.43 -12.28 8.96
C TYR A 149 -5.60 -13.52 8.05
N PRO A 150 -5.59 -14.75 8.60
CA PRO A 150 -5.56 -15.97 7.81
C PRO A 150 -6.97 -16.31 7.29
N LYS A 151 -7.39 -15.60 6.22
CA LYS A 151 -8.70 -15.78 5.58
C LYS A 151 -8.94 -17.21 5.10
N ASP A 152 -7.87 -17.92 4.76
CA ASP A 152 -7.88 -19.32 4.36
C ASP A 152 -8.38 -20.28 5.45
N LEU A 153 -8.44 -19.84 6.71
CA LEU A 153 -8.99 -20.60 7.83
C LEU A 153 -10.48 -20.34 8.08
N GLU A 154 -11.12 -19.41 7.36
CA GLU A 154 -12.56 -19.19 7.46
C GLU A 154 -13.34 -20.33 6.78
N GLN A 155 -14.32 -20.89 7.48
CA GLN A 155 -15.15 -21.97 6.97
C GLN A 155 -16.56 -21.93 7.57
N THR A 156 -17.56 -22.32 6.77
CA THR A 156 -18.92 -22.58 7.28
C THR A 156 -19.03 -24.04 7.68
N ILE A 157 -19.40 -24.30 8.93
CA ILE A 157 -19.66 -25.64 9.45
C ILE A 157 -21.14 -25.84 9.74
N HIS A 158 -21.58 -27.10 9.68
CA HIS A 158 -22.91 -27.49 10.14
C HIS A 158 -22.80 -28.10 11.54
N VAL A 159 -23.51 -27.53 12.51
CA VAL A 159 -23.60 -28.07 13.87
C VAL A 159 -24.69 -29.13 13.97
N LYS A 160 -24.70 -29.88 15.09
CA LYS A 160 -25.53 -31.08 15.28
C LYS A 160 -27.04 -30.85 15.16
N ASP A 161 -27.50 -29.62 15.40
CA ASP A 161 -28.90 -29.22 15.26
C ASP A 161 -29.28 -28.80 13.82
N GLY A 162 -28.34 -28.90 12.88
CA GLY A 162 -28.53 -28.54 11.48
C GLY A 162 -28.32 -27.06 11.17
N SER A 163 -28.00 -26.22 12.16
CA SER A 163 -27.69 -24.82 11.90
C SER A 163 -26.29 -24.65 11.26
N GLU A 164 -26.15 -23.63 10.42
CA GLU A 164 -24.87 -23.25 9.84
C GLU A 164 -24.18 -22.20 10.73
N VAL A 165 -22.90 -22.40 10.99
CA VAL A 165 -22.08 -21.51 11.79
C VAL A 165 -20.82 -21.16 11.00
N LEU A 166 -20.52 -19.87 10.89
CA LEU A 166 -19.23 -19.40 10.38
C LEU A 166 -18.18 -19.55 11.48
N VAL A 167 -17.17 -20.38 11.22
CA VAL A 167 -15.98 -20.50 12.05
C VAL A 167 -14.87 -19.71 11.38
N ARG A 168 -14.30 -18.78 12.13
CA ARG A 168 -13.20 -17.94 11.65
C ARG A 168 -12.20 -17.63 12.78
N PRO A 169 -10.94 -17.32 12.45
CA PRO A 169 -9.99 -16.77 13.40
C PRO A 169 -10.52 -15.49 14.07
N VAL A 170 -10.04 -15.21 15.29
CA VAL A 170 -10.36 -14.00 16.03
C VAL A 170 -9.76 -12.79 15.31
N ARG A 171 -10.55 -11.72 15.17
CA ARG A 171 -10.13 -10.42 14.64
C ARG A 171 -9.97 -9.42 15.78
N PRO A 172 -9.16 -8.37 15.62
CA PRO A 172 -9.04 -7.31 16.62
C PRO A 172 -10.39 -6.72 17.04
N GLU A 173 -11.34 -6.58 16.10
CA GLU A 173 -12.67 -6.00 16.38
C GLU A 173 -13.57 -6.90 17.24
N ASP A 174 -13.18 -8.16 17.46
CA ASP A 174 -13.94 -9.07 18.31
C ASP A 174 -13.70 -8.82 19.80
N GLU A 175 -12.81 -7.89 20.18
CA GLU A 175 -12.45 -7.58 21.58
C GLU A 175 -13.68 -7.37 22.47
N ASP A 176 -14.65 -6.58 22.01
CA ASP A 176 -15.90 -6.28 22.73
C ASP A 176 -16.75 -7.53 23.02
N MET A 177 -16.61 -8.60 22.23
CA MET A 177 -17.33 -9.86 22.45
C MET A 177 -16.79 -10.69 23.62
N TYR A 178 -15.56 -10.42 24.07
CA TYR A 178 -14.88 -11.17 25.13
C TYR A 178 -14.84 -10.45 26.48
N HIS A 179 -15.23 -9.18 26.52
CA HIS A 179 -15.38 -8.44 27.78
C HIS A 179 -16.73 -8.79 28.43
N ALA A 180 -16.69 -9.74 29.37
CA ALA A 180 -17.80 -10.10 30.27
C ALA A 180 -17.74 -9.32 31.60
#